data_AF-A0A9D0LKW7-F1
#
_entry.id   AF-A0A9D0LKW7-F1
#
_cell.length_a   1.000
_cell.length_b   1.000
_cell.length_c   1.000
_cell.angle_alpha   90.00
_cell.angle_beta   90.00
_cell.angle_gamma   90.00
#
_symmetry.space_group_name_H-M   'P 1'
#
loop_
_entity.id
_entity.type
_entity.pdbx_description
1 polymer ?
#
loop_
_entity_poly.entity_id
_entity_poly.type
_entity_poly.pdbx_seq_one_letter_code
_entity_poly.pdbx_strand_id
1 'polypeptide(L)'
;MADQNNDDFRKRSSQALSIPAQSAPPKDSFLLNPREVRRWAEELPVANIGETARQVYNTLVTFNRIQIPTLIRTEVIESFREPVRYINHNIARHYFNVGFPLSSKARKAAQLTSALCDEVANAYKILFLDQVLGDERHFNQKLVIVAAQRAILYLGQKMFHNLLVYRDYPEGLWREANYLYAWAAQNQVEEVAV
;
A
#
# COMPACT_ATOMS: atom_id res chain seq x y z
N MET A 1 -16.32 30.37 -5.89
CA MET A 1 -17.10 29.12 -6.07
C MET A 1 -16.21 27.92 -6.41
N ALA A 2 -15.17 28.06 -7.23
CA ALA A 2 -14.21 26.98 -7.51
C ALA A 2 -13.34 26.58 -6.28
N ASP A 3 -12.86 27.55 -5.48
CA ASP A 3 -11.99 27.27 -4.33
C ASP A 3 -12.68 26.50 -3.18
N GLN A 4 -13.96 26.80 -2.91
CA GLN A 4 -14.73 26.13 -1.85
C GLN A 4 -15.01 24.65 -2.16
N ASN A 5 -15.25 24.31 -3.42
CA ASN A 5 -15.43 22.92 -3.85
C ASN A 5 -14.12 22.12 -3.75
N ASN A 6 -12.98 22.75 -4.02
CA ASN A 6 -11.66 22.11 -3.93
C ASN A 6 -11.28 21.81 -2.47
N ASP A 7 -11.50 22.77 -1.56
CA ASP A 7 -11.21 22.57 -0.14
C ASP A 7 -12.12 21.54 0.54
N ASP A 8 -13.41 21.48 0.17
CA ASP A 8 -14.33 20.44 0.64
C ASP A 8 -13.92 19.04 0.15
N PHE A 9 -13.47 18.94 -1.09
CA PHE A 9 -12.97 17.68 -1.65
C PHE A 9 -11.67 17.22 -0.96
N ARG A 10 -10.74 18.15 -0.68
CA ARG A 10 -9.51 17.84 0.08
C ARG A 10 -9.81 17.33 1.49
N LYS A 11 -10.77 17.95 2.16
CA LYS A 11 -11.21 17.56 3.50
C LYS A 11 -11.90 16.19 3.49
N ARG A 12 -12.75 15.91 2.50
CA ARG A 12 -13.39 14.60 2.34
C ARG A 12 -12.37 13.50 2.03
N SER A 13 -11.40 13.79 1.17
CA SER A 13 -10.33 12.86 0.80
C SER A 13 -9.47 12.45 2.00
N SER A 14 -9.05 13.42 2.81
CA SER A 14 -8.24 13.19 4.00
C SER A 14 -9.01 12.53 5.14
N GLN A 15 -10.34 12.68 5.20
CA GLN A 15 -11.20 11.95 6.16
C GLN A 15 -11.53 10.52 5.70
N ALA A 16 -11.56 10.28 4.40
CA ALA A 16 -11.95 8.99 3.84
C ALA A 16 -10.81 7.97 3.86
N LEU A 17 -9.57 8.38 3.57
CA LEU A 17 -8.39 7.53 3.51
C LEU A 17 -7.46 7.75 4.71
N SER A 18 -7.25 6.70 5.51
CA SER A 18 -6.24 6.74 6.58
C SER A 18 -4.85 6.49 6.01
N ILE A 19 -3.95 7.46 6.13
CA ILE A 19 -2.52 7.31 5.80
C ILE A 19 -1.66 7.61 7.04
N PRO A 20 -0.49 6.97 7.20
CA PRO A 20 0.40 7.30 8.30
C PRO A 20 0.94 8.74 8.18
N ALA A 21 1.16 9.38 9.33
CA ALA A 21 1.81 10.69 9.36
C ALA A 21 3.23 10.61 8.79
N GLN A 22 3.63 11.64 8.05
CA GLN A 22 4.93 11.71 7.39
C GLN A 22 5.82 12.79 8.00
N SER A 23 7.09 12.45 8.19
CA SER A 23 8.15 13.38 8.60
C SER A 23 9.11 13.67 7.45
N ALA A 24 9.97 14.68 7.62
CA ALA A 24 11.08 14.90 6.69
C ALA A 24 11.97 13.63 6.61
N PRO A 25 12.49 13.28 5.42
CA PRO A 25 13.36 12.13 5.27
C PRO A 25 14.73 12.39 5.95
N PRO A 26 15.38 11.35 6.48
CA PRO A 26 16.79 11.44 6.88
C PRO A 26 17.68 11.86 5.71
N LYS A 27 18.77 12.60 5.99
CA LYS A 27 19.66 13.17 4.97
C LYS A 27 20.21 12.12 3.98
N ASP A 28 20.52 10.92 4.46
CA ASP A 28 21.12 9.83 3.68
C ASP A 28 20.15 8.66 3.46
N SER A 29 18.86 8.95 3.35
CA SER A 29 17.85 7.90 3.15
C SER A 29 17.92 7.32 1.75
N PHE A 30 18.37 6.06 1.62
CA PHE A 30 18.40 5.32 0.35
C PHE A 30 17.02 5.22 -0.35
N LEU A 31 15.93 5.39 0.42
CA LEU A 31 14.55 5.44 -0.11
C LEU A 31 14.28 6.64 -1.02
N LEU A 32 15.18 7.64 -1.04
CA LEU A 32 15.14 8.75 -1.98
C LEU A 32 15.83 8.42 -3.32
N ASN A 33 16.46 7.25 -3.44
CA ASN A 33 17.17 6.82 -4.65
C ASN A 33 16.55 5.51 -5.21
N PRO A 34 15.72 5.59 -6.27
CA PRO A 34 15.08 4.41 -6.85
C PRO A 34 16.04 3.32 -7.34
N ARG A 35 17.28 3.67 -7.71
CA ARG A 35 18.29 2.70 -8.14
C ARG A 35 18.83 1.89 -6.96
N GLU A 36 19.07 2.56 -5.83
CA GLU A 36 19.51 1.90 -4.60
C GLU A 36 18.42 1.00 -4.03
N VAL A 37 17.15 1.42 -4.07
CA VAL A 37 16.04 0.57 -3.63
C VAL A 37 15.90 -0.68 -4.51
N ARG A 38 16.03 -0.54 -5.84
CA ARG A 38 16.01 -1.70 -6.75
C ARG A 38 17.14 -2.68 -6.45
N ARG A 39 18.37 -2.18 -6.29
CA ARG A 39 19.51 -3.00 -5.91
C ARG A 39 19.30 -3.71 -4.57
N TRP A 40 18.80 -2.99 -3.57
CA TRP A 40 18.45 -3.58 -2.27
C TRP A 40 17.40 -4.69 -2.42
N ALA A 41 16.39 -4.51 -3.27
CA ALA A 41 15.37 -5.52 -3.53
C ALA A 41 15.94 -6.79 -4.19
N GLU A 42 16.94 -6.65 -5.07
CA GLU A 42 17.66 -7.77 -5.70
C GLU A 42 18.56 -8.53 -4.71
N GLU A 43 19.07 -7.85 -3.68
CA GLU A 43 19.93 -8.42 -2.64
C GLU A 43 19.14 -9.11 -1.51
N LEU A 44 17.80 -9.14 -1.57
CA LEU A 44 16.96 -9.78 -0.56
C LEU A 44 17.25 -11.29 -0.42
N PRO A 45 17.30 -11.83 0.81
CA PRO A 45 17.66 -13.22 1.05
C PRO A 45 16.49 -14.16 0.74
N VAL A 46 16.24 -14.44 -0.54
CA VAL A 46 15.08 -15.23 -1.02
C VAL A 46 14.96 -16.61 -0.35
N ALA A 47 16.08 -17.23 0.03
CA ALA A 47 16.10 -18.52 0.74
C ALA A 47 15.59 -18.43 2.20
N ASN A 48 15.58 -17.24 2.80
CA ASN A 48 15.05 -16.98 4.14
C ASN A 48 13.83 -16.07 4.07
N ILE A 49 12.66 -16.69 3.91
CA ILE A 49 11.38 -15.99 3.76
C ILE A 49 11.04 -15.10 4.97
N GLY A 50 11.36 -15.54 6.18
CA GLY A 50 11.07 -14.79 7.40
C GLY A 50 11.89 -13.50 7.47
N GLU A 51 13.17 -13.58 7.12
CA GLU A 51 14.06 -12.43 7.08
C GLU A 51 13.70 -11.48 5.93
N THR A 52 13.44 -12.02 4.73
CA THR A 52 12.96 -11.22 3.59
C THR A 52 11.70 -10.44 3.95
N ALA A 53 10.72 -11.08 4.58
CA ALA A 53 9.48 -10.43 4.97
C ALA A 53 9.70 -9.35 6.05
N ARG A 54 10.60 -9.59 7.00
CA ARG A 54 10.98 -8.60 8.01
C ARG A 54 11.60 -7.36 7.39
N GLN A 55 12.57 -7.53 6.48
CA GLN A 55 13.22 -6.42 5.80
C GLN A 55 12.22 -5.62 4.96
N VAL A 56 11.43 -6.29 4.12
CA VAL A 56 10.46 -5.64 3.24
C VAL A 56 9.40 -4.88 4.05
N TYR A 57 8.86 -5.49 5.10
CA TYR A 57 7.89 -4.84 5.97
C TYR A 57 8.46 -3.58 6.62
N ASN A 58 9.64 -3.67 7.25
CA ASN A 58 10.27 -2.52 7.92
C ASN A 58 10.61 -1.39 6.95
N THR A 59 11.07 -1.74 5.75
CA THR A 59 11.39 -0.75 4.71
C THR A 59 10.12 -0.04 4.22
N LEU A 60 9.03 -0.78 3.94
CA LEU A 60 7.73 -0.19 3.57
C LEU A 60 7.17 0.70 4.69
N VAL A 61 7.28 0.27 5.94
CA VAL A 61 6.87 1.05 7.10
C VAL A 61 7.56 2.42 7.08
N THR A 62 8.88 2.42 6.92
CA THR A 62 9.69 3.65 6.84
C THR A 62 9.28 4.49 5.63
N PHE A 63 9.18 3.88 4.45
CA PHE A 63 8.81 4.52 3.19
C PHE A 63 7.48 5.27 3.22
N ASN A 64 6.50 4.76 3.96
CA ASN A 64 5.20 5.39 4.11
C ASN A 64 5.19 6.57 5.11
N ARG A 65 6.18 6.63 6.01
CA ARG A 65 6.28 7.60 7.11
C ARG A 65 7.27 8.73 6.85
N ILE A 66 7.88 8.76 5.67
CA ILE A 66 8.75 9.86 5.25
C ILE A 66 8.17 10.55 4.01
N GLN A 67 8.41 11.85 3.90
CA GLN A 67 8.07 12.65 2.73
C GLN A 67 9.01 12.29 1.58
N ILE A 68 8.44 11.91 0.44
CA ILE A 68 9.16 11.49 -0.77
C ILE A 68 8.48 12.16 -1.97
N PRO A 69 9.24 12.79 -2.88
CA PRO A 69 8.67 13.34 -4.11
C PRO A 69 7.89 12.29 -4.92
N THR A 70 6.75 12.67 -5.49
CA THR A 70 5.81 11.75 -6.13
C THR A 70 6.43 10.86 -7.21
N LEU A 71 7.35 11.41 -8.01
CA LEU A 71 8.05 10.65 -9.06
C LEU A 71 8.93 9.55 -8.46
N ILE A 72 9.70 9.87 -7.41
CA ILE A 72 10.54 8.91 -6.68
C ILE A 72 9.66 7.86 -6.00
N ARG A 73 8.56 8.28 -5.34
CA ARG A 73 7.60 7.38 -4.70
C ARG A 73 7.03 6.36 -5.70
N THR A 74 6.74 6.80 -6.92
CA THR A 74 6.21 5.96 -7.99
C THR A 74 7.22 4.89 -8.45
N GLU A 75 8.50 5.22 -8.60
CA GLU A 75 9.50 4.22 -8.97
C GLU A 75 9.80 3.25 -7.82
N VAL A 76 9.88 3.77 -6.60
CA VAL A 76 10.21 3.00 -5.40
C VAL A 76 9.09 2.01 -5.06
N ILE A 77 7.82 2.41 -5.13
CA ILE A 77 6.69 1.51 -4.82
C ILE A 77 6.64 0.28 -5.75
N GLU A 78 7.01 0.45 -7.03
CA GLU A 78 7.05 -0.67 -7.98
C GLU A 78 8.12 -1.70 -7.62
N SER A 79 9.21 -1.26 -6.99
CA SER A 79 10.31 -2.14 -6.57
C SER A 79 9.88 -3.13 -5.46
N PHE A 80 8.81 -2.82 -4.71
CA PHE A 80 8.27 -3.71 -3.68
C PHE A 80 7.30 -4.77 -4.21
N ARG A 81 6.80 -4.65 -5.45
CA ARG A 81 5.72 -5.52 -5.95
C ARG A 81 6.13 -6.99 -6.02
N GLU A 82 7.30 -7.28 -6.57
CA GLU A 82 7.83 -8.64 -6.66
C GLU A 82 8.12 -9.23 -5.26
N PRO A 83 8.89 -8.54 -4.38
CA PRO A 83 9.10 -9.02 -3.00
C PRO A 83 7.81 -9.28 -2.24
N VAL A 84 6.84 -8.37 -2.29
CA VAL A 84 5.56 -8.53 -1.58
C VAL A 84 4.79 -9.74 -2.10
N ARG A 85 4.73 -9.94 -3.42
CA ARG A 85 4.05 -11.10 -4.01
C ARG A 85 4.73 -12.39 -3.60
N TYR A 86 6.06 -12.44 -3.63
CA TYR A 86 6.85 -13.57 -3.17
C TYR A 86 6.56 -13.89 -1.70
N ILE A 87 6.52 -12.87 -0.84
CA ILE A 87 6.21 -13.01 0.58
C ILE A 87 4.80 -13.56 0.79
N ASN A 88 3.79 -12.91 0.19
CA ASN A 88 2.39 -13.33 0.34
C ASN A 88 2.19 -14.77 -0.12
N HIS A 89 2.78 -15.15 -1.26
CA HIS A 89 2.65 -16.50 -1.79
C HIS A 89 3.28 -17.58 -0.90
N ASN A 90 4.46 -17.32 -0.32
CA ASN A 90 5.18 -18.31 0.47
C ASN A 90 4.73 -18.35 1.94
N ILE A 91 4.44 -17.19 2.55
CA ILE A 91 4.00 -17.12 3.94
C ILE A 91 2.55 -17.61 4.09
N ALA A 92 1.68 -17.37 3.12
CA ALA A 92 0.27 -17.82 3.18
C ALA A 92 0.13 -19.33 3.36
N ARG A 93 1.09 -20.12 2.83
CA ARG A 93 1.11 -21.58 2.96
C ARG A 93 1.18 -22.07 4.41
N HIS A 94 1.60 -21.22 5.35
CA HIS A 94 1.70 -21.59 6.77
C HIS A 94 0.38 -21.50 7.55
N TYR A 95 -0.65 -20.87 6.98
CA TYR A 95 -1.96 -20.73 7.64
C TYR A 95 -3.13 -21.02 6.71
N PHE A 96 -2.91 -21.18 5.40
CA PHE A 96 -3.93 -21.61 4.46
C PHE A 96 -4.20 -23.11 4.58
N ASN A 97 -5.48 -23.50 4.67
CA ASN A 97 -5.92 -24.89 4.80
C ASN A 97 -5.27 -25.66 5.97
N VAL A 98 -4.95 -24.96 7.06
CA VAL A 98 -4.40 -25.54 8.29
C VAL A 98 -5.54 -25.75 9.30
N GLY A 99 -5.51 -26.87 10.02
CA GLY A 99 -6.49 -27.15 11.07
C GLY A 99 -6.49 -26.09 12.18
N PHE A 100 -7.68 -25.77 12.68
CA PHE A 100 -7.84 -24.86 13.80
C PHE A 100 -7.80 -25.61 15.14
N PRO A 101 -7.30 -24.98 16.22
CA PRO A 101 -6.78 -23.61 16.31
C PRO A 101 -5.38 -23.46 15.69
N LEU A 102 -5.11 -22.29 15.09
CA LEU A 102 -3.80 -22.02 14.48
C LEU A 102 -2.67 -21.97 15.53
N SER A 103 -1.54 -22.57 15.17
CA SER A 103 -0.28 -22.45 15.92
C SER A 103 0.15 -20.97 16.06
N SER A 104 0.96 -20.68 17.07
CA SER A 104 1.51 -19.33 17.28
C SER A 104 2.27 -18.82 16.05
N LYS A 105 3.01 -19.72 15.36
CA LYS A 105 3.74 -19.43 14.13
C LYS A 105 2.79 -19.08 12.99
N ALA A 106 1.74 -19.87 12.77
CA ALA A 106 0.75 -19.62 11.71
C ALA A 106 -0.01 -18.31 11.95
N ARG A 107 -0.37 -18.00 13.19
CA ARG A 107 -0.99 -16.71 13.55
C ARG A 107 -0.08 -15.52 13.26
N LYS A 108 1.20 -15.60 13.63
CA LYS A 108 2.19 -14.55 13.34
C LYS A 108 2.40 -14.37 11.83
N ALA A 109 2.42 -15.48 11.07
CA ALA A 109 2.50 -15.45 9.62
C ALA A 109 1.30 -14.70 9.00
N ALA A 110 0.06 -15.03 9.41
CA ALA A 110 -1.14 -14.35 8.91
C ALA A 110 -1.17 -12.86 9.27
N GLN A 111 -0.76 -12.52 10.51
CA GLN A 111 -0.63 -11.14 10.95
C GLN A 111 0.36 -10.35 10.09
N LEU A 112 1.53 -10.92 9.82
CA LEU A 112 2.56 -10.29 8.99
C LEU A 112 2.07 -10.09 7.55
N THR A 113 1.41 -11.08 6.94
CA THR A 113 0.86 -10.92 5.59
C THR A 113 -0.20 -9.82 5.55
N SER A 114 -1.13 -9.79 6.51
CA SER A 114 -2.15 -8.73 6.57
C SER A 114 -1.52 -7.35 6.79
N ALA A 115 -0.52 -7.23 7.65
CA ALA A 115 0.18 -5.97 7.92
C ALA A 115 0.99 -5.50 6.71
N LEU A 116 1.61 -6.44 5.98
CA LEU A 116 2.33 -6.13 4.74
C LEU A 116 1.39 -5.61 3.66
N CYS A 117 0.24 -6.26 3.44
CA CYS A 117 -0.78 -5.76 2.51
C CYS A 117 -1.25 -4.35 2.90
N ASP A 118 -1.38 -4.07 4.19
CA ASP A 118 -1.78 -2.75 4.69
C ASP A 118 -0.74 -1.67 4.36
N GLU A 119 0.54 -1.95 4.58
CA GLU A 119 1.60 -0.99 4.26
C GLU A 119 1.73 -0.75 2.74
N VAL A 120 1.50 -1.77 1.90
CA VAL A 120 1.47 -1.53 0.44
C VAL A 120 0.23 -0.74 0.02
N ALA A 121 -0.94 -1.01 0.62
CA ALA A 121 -2.13 -0.21 0.40
C ALA A 121 -1.90 1.26 0.81
N ASN A 122 -1.25 1.49 1.95
CA ASN A 122 -0.87 2.84 2.40
C ASN A 122 0.03 3.54 1.38
N ALA A 123 1.02 2.85 0.84
CA ALA A 123 1.93 3.41 -0.15
C ALA A 123 1.18 3.92 -1.40
N TYR A 124 0.21 3.15 -1.90
CA TYR A 124 -0.63 3.56 -3.03
C TYR A 124 -1.67 4.62 -2.66
N LYS A 125 -2.24 4.60 -1.45
CA LYS A 125 -3.14 5.66 -0.95
C LYS A 125 -2.42 7.00 -0.86
N ILE A 126 -1.17 7.01 -0.36
CA ILE A 126 -0.33 8.22 -0.32
C ILE A 126 -0.12 8.74 -1.75
N LEU A 127 0.28 7.87 -2.68
CA LEU A 127 0.48 8.25 -4.08
C LEU A 127 -0.78 8.83 -4.74
N PHE A 128 -1.93 8.22 -4.46
CA PHE A 128 -3.24 8.71 -4.90
C PHE A 128 -3.51 10.11 -4.35
N LEU A 129 -3.36 10.32 -3.04
CA LEU A 129 -3.60 11.61 -2.40
C LEU A 129 -2.60 12.68 -2.85
N ASP A 130 -1.33 12.35 -3.03
CA ASP A 130 -0.30 13.27 -3.53
C ASP A 130 -0.68 13.85 -4.91
N GLN A 131 -1.27 13.01 -5.77
CA GLN A 131 -1.70 13.42 -7.10
C GLN A 131 -3.03 14.18 -7.09
N VAL A 132 -3.98 13.74 -6.26
CA VAL A 132 -5.35 14.28 -6.22
C VAL A 132 -5.45 15.59 -5.42
N LEU A 133 -4.59 15.77 -4.40
CA LEU A 133 -4.56 16.96 -3.55
C LEU A 133 -3.44 17.95 -3.92
N GLY A 134 -2.45 17.46 -4.68
CA GLY A 134 -1.27 18.22 -5.10
C GLY A 134 -1.54 19.28 -6.15
N ASP A 135 -0.46 19.74 -6.80
CA ASP A 135 -0.53 20.72 -7.88
C ASP A 135 -1.10 20.08 -9.16
N GLU A 136 -2.17 20.67 -9.70
CA GLU A 136 -2.84 20.25 -10.93
C GLU A 136 -1.87 20.14 -12.12
N ARG A 137 -0.80 20.94 -12.16
CA ARG A 137 0.22 20.88 -13.23
C ARG A 137 0.98 19.56 -13.28
N HIS A 138 1.06 18.86 -12.15
CA HIS A 138 1.74 17.58 -12.01
C HIS A 138 0.78 16.40 -11.91
N PHE A 139 -0.50 16.62 -12.21
CA PHE A 139 -1.53 15.59 -12.20
C PHE A 139 -1.32 14.61 -13.35
N ASN A 140 -1.24 13.32 -13.02
CA ASN A 140 -1.16 12.23 -13.97
C ASN A 140 -2.32 11.26 -13.76
N GLN A 141 -3.34 11.37 -14.61
CA GLN A 141 -4.56 10.56 -14.52
C GLN A 141 -4.27 9.05 -14.49
N LYS A 142 -3.37 8.55 -15.35
CA LYS A 142 -3.02 7.13 -15.40
C LYS A 142 -2.41 6.66 -14.08
N LEU A 143 -1.52 7.47 -13.51
CA LEU A 143 -0.89 7.17 -12.23
C LEU A 143 -1.91 7.11 -11.09
N VAL A 144 -2.89 8.01 -11.08
CA VAL A 144 -3.96 8.00 -10.07
C VAL A 144 -4.85 6.78 -10.20
N ILE A 145 -5.24 6.41 -11.42
CA ILE A 145 -6.03 5.19 -11.69
C ILE A 145 -5.28 3.95 -11.18
N VAL A 146 -4.00 3.83 -11.55
CA VAL A 146 -3.12 2.75 -11.10
C VAL A 146 -3.03 2.71 -9.57
N ALA A 147 -2.84 3.86 -8.93
CA ALA A 147 -2.74 3.97 -7.49
C ALA A 147 -4.04 3.54 -6.80
N ALA A 148 -5.20 4.01 -7.27
CA ALA A 148 -6.51 3.63 -6.75
C ALA A 148 -6.77 2.13 -6.89
N GLN A 149 -6.56 1.58 -8.10
CA GLN A 149 -6.77 0.16 -8.41
C GLN A 149 -5.91 -0.73 -7.51
N ARG A 150 -4.63 -0.38 -7.34
CA ARG A 150 -3.71 -1.16 -6.51
C ARG A 150 -4.00 -1.02 -5.03
N ALA A 151 -4.35 0.18 -4.55
CA ALA A 151 -4.78 0.37 -3.18
C ALA A 151 -6.00 -0.52 -2.85
N ILE A 152 -7.02 -0.53 -3.72
CA ILE A 152 -8.20 -1.42 -3.57
C ILE A 152 -7.77 -2.89 -3.55
N LEU A 153 -6.88 -3.31 -4.46
CA LEU A 153 -6.38 -4.68 -4.51
C LEU A 153 -5.71 -5.11 -3.19
N TYR A 154 -4.83 -4.28 -2.64
CA TYR A 154 -4.11 -4.61 -1.41
C TYR A 154 -5.00 -4.51 -0.15
N LEU A 155 -5.98 -3.60 -0.13
CA LEU A 155 -7.04 -3.59 0.90
C LEU A 155 -7.86 -4.89 0.85
N GLY A 156 -8.21 -5.36 -0.35
CA GLY A 156 -8.88 -6.64 -0.56
C GLY A 156 -8.04 -7.84 -0.10
N GLN A 157 -6.75 -7.86 -0.40
CA GLN A 157 -5.83 -8.91 0.08
C GLN A 157 -5.73 -8.89 1.61
N LYS A 158 -5.61 -7.71 2.24
CA LYS A 158 -5.63 -7.56 3.71
C LYS A 158 -6.89 -8.20 4.30
N MET A 159 -8.05 -7.90 3.72
CA MET A 159 -9.33 -8.47 4.13
C MET A 159 -9.35 -10.00 3.98
N PHE A 160 -8.90 -10.51 2.83
CA PHE A 160 -8.81 -11.94 2.56
C PHE A 160 -7.95 -12.69 3.59
N HIS A 161 -6.77 -12.14 3.93
CA HIS A 161 -5.88 -12.77 4.91
C HIS A 161 -6.48 -12.79 6.32
N ASN A 162 -7.23 -11.75 6.73
CA ASN A 162 -7.91 -11.73 8.02
C ASN A 162 -9.08 -12.74 8.06
N LEU A 163 -9.84 -12.85 6.96
CA LEU A 163 -10.93 -13.81 6.83
C LEU A 163 -10.46 -15.26 6.95
N LEU A 164 -9.34 -15.61 6.29
CA LEU A 164 -8.78 -16.95 6.33
C LEU A 164 -8.48 -17.45 7.75
N VAL A 165 -8.25 -16.53 8.70
CA VAL A 165 -7.91 -16.86 10.09
C VAL A 165 -9.01 -16.47 11.09
N TYR A 166 -10.23 -16.22 10.61
CA TYR A 166 -11.39 -15.82 11.40
C TYR A 166 -11.12 -14.62 12.32
N ARG A 167 -10.41 -13.62 11.80
CA ARG A 167 -10.19 -12.35 12.50
C ARG A 167 -11.21 -11.31 12.02
N ASP A 168 -11.57 -10.41 12.94
CA ASP A 168 -12.48 -9.30 12.66
C ASP A 168 -12.00 -8.40 11.52
N TYR A 169 -12.97 -7.76 10.88
CA TYR A 169 -12.74 -6.78 9.84
C TYR A 169 -12.11 -5.51 10.43
N PRO A 170 -10.94 -5.05 9.95
CA PRO A 170 -10.37 -3.78 10.37
C PRO A 170 -11.34 -2.64 10.07
N GLU A 171 -11.59 -1.77 11.06
CA GLU A 171 -12.43 -0.59 10.87
C GLU A 171 -11.92 0.28 9.72
N GLY A 172 -12.84 0.86 8.96
CA GLY A 172 -12.52 1.77 7.85
C GLY A 172 -12.09 1.09 6.55
N LEU A 173 -11.68 -0.19 6.53
CA LEU A 173 -11.21 -0.88 5.31
C LEU A 173 -12.21 -0.77 4.16
N TRP A 174 -13.48 -1.11 4.42
CA TRP A 174 -14.54 -1.02 3.43
C TRP A 174 -14.80 0.41 2.97
N ARG A 175 -14.75 1.38 3.90
CA ARG A 175 -14.93 2.79 3.58
C ARG A 175 -13.84 3.29 2.65
N GLU A 176 -12.58 2.93 2.91
CA GLU A 176 -11.44 3.31 2.08
C GLU A 176 -11.53 2.72 0.67
N ALA A 177 -11.83 1.42 0.56
CA ALA A 177 -11.99 0.77 -0.73
C ALA A 177 -13.14 1.38 -1.55
N ASN A 178 -14.29 1.62 -0.92
CA ASN A 178 -15.43 2.28 -1.57
C ASN A 178 -15.13 3.72 -1.96
N TYR A 179 -14.36 4.46 -1.16
CA TYR A 179 -13.95 5.82 -1.50
C TYR A 179 -13.12 5.85 -2.80
N LEU A 180 -12.11 4.98 -2.90
CA LEU A 180 -11.28 4.87 -4.09
C LEU A 180 -12.09 4.44 -5.31
N TYR A 181 -13.02 3.50 -5.14
CA TYR A 181 -13.90 3.04 -6.21
C TYR A 181 -14.87 4.16 -6.65
N ALA A 182 -15.53 4.84 -5.71
CA ALA A 182 -16.43 5.94 -6.00
C ALA A 182 -15.72 7.10 -6.72
N TRP A 183 -14.48 7.40 -6.33
CA TRP A 183 -13.64 8.35 -7.05
C TRP A 183 -13.41 7.90 -8.50
N ALA A 184 -13.07 6.62 -8.72
CA ALA A 184 -12.86 6.09 -10.07
C ALA A 184 -14.14 6.14 -10.94
N ALA A 185 -15.29 5.78 -10.36
CA ALA A 185 -16.59 5.82 -11.04
C ALA A 185 -17.00 7.27 -11.40
N GLN A 186 -16.86 8.22 -10.47
CA GLN A 186 -17.16 9.63 -10.71
C GLN A 186 -16.32 10.25 -11.83
N ASN A 187 -15.08 9.78 -12.01
CA ASN A 187 -14.16 10.23 -13.05
C ASN A 187 -14.25 9.40 -14.34
N GLN A 188 -15.18 8.43 -14.43
CA GLN A 188 -15.41 7.57 -15.61
C GLN A 188 -14.16 6.81 -16.07
N VAL A 189 -13.31 6.40 -15.13
CA VAL A 189 -12.03 5.71 -15.43
C VAL A 189 -12.07 4.21 -15.17
N GLU A 190 -13.27 3.65 -14.96
CA GLU A 190 -13.48 2.25 -14.58
C GLU A 190 -13.21 1.25 -15.71
N GLU A 191 -13.27 1.68 -16.98
CA GLU A 191 -12.99 0.85 -18.16
C GLU A 191 -11.59 1.08 -18.76
N VAL A 192 -10.77 1.94 -18.15
CA VAL A 192 -9.43 2.24 -18.70
C VAL A 192 -8.51 1.04 -18.46
N ALA A 193 -8.07 0.40 -19.54
CA ALA A 193 -7.07 -0.66 -19.46
C ALA A 193 -5.75 -0.09 -18.90
N VAL A 194 -5.33 -0.64 -17.75
CA VAL A 194 -4.09 -0.31 -17.03
C VAL A 194 -3.01 -1.33 -17.32
#